data_AF-A0A962WKC5-F1
#
_entry.id   AF-A0A962WKC5-F1
#
_cell.length_a   1.000
_cell.length_b   1.000
_cell.length_c   1.000
_cell.angle_alpha   90.00
_cell.angle_beta   90.00
_cell.angle_gamma   90.00
#
_symmetry.space_group_name_H-M   'P 1'
#
loop_
_entity.id
_entity.type
_entity.pdbx_description
1 polymer ?
#
loop_
_entity_poly.entity_id
_entity_poly.type
_entity_poly.pdbx_seq_one_letter_code
_entity_poly.pdbx_strand_id
1 'polypeptide(L)'
;HQRLLAAGIAAAPVAGAAELLACAHLRERGFWRAGAAGGELPGFPWRGSVEPHSAPAPALGADNEWVAREILGLDEARYRALCEAGAFG
;
A
#
# COMPACT_ATOMS: atom_id res chain seq x y z
N HIS A 1 2.57 -29.20 -15.70
CA HIS A 1 3.06 -28.13 -16.60
C HIS A 1 4.30 -28.56 -17.41
N GLN A 2 5.25 -29.34 -16.87
CA GLN A 2 6.48 -29.76 -17.59
C GLN A 2 6.26 -30.36 -18.99
N ARG A 3 5.29 -31.26 -19.18
CA ARG A 3 4.93 -31.80 -20.51
C ARG A 3 4.42 -30.74 -21.50
N LEU A 4 3.73 -29.70 -21.00
CA LEU A 4 3.22 -28.61 -21.84
C LEU A 4 4.37 -27.70 -22.30
N LEU A 5 5.27 -27.36 -21.37
CA LEU A 5 6.47 -26.57 -21.68
C LEU A 5 7.37 -27.28 -22.70
N ALA A 6 7.56 -28.60 -22.56
CA ALA A 6 8.33 -29.41 -23.52
C ALA A 6 7.72 -29.42 -24.94
N ALA A 7 6.40 -29.20 -25.05
CA ALA A 7 5.68 -29.06 -26.32
C ALA A 7 5.63 -27.60 -26.83
N GLY A 8 6.34 -26.67 -26.18
CA GLY A 8 6.35 -25.24 -26.54
C GLY A 8 5.12 -24.46 -26.09
N ILE A 9 4.26 -25.05 -25.25
CA ILE A 9 3.05 -24.40 -24.75
C ILE A 9 3.38 -23.66 -23.45
N ALA A 10 3.23 -22.33 -23.46
CA ALA A 10 3.39 -21.51 -22.27
C ALA A 10 2.34 -21.88 -21.22
N ALA A 11 2.79 -22.38 -20.07
CA ALA A 11 1.92 -22.77 -18.97
C ALA A 11 2.62 -22.53 -17.63
N ALA A 12 1.86 -22.05 -16.64
CA ALA A 12 2.31 -21.87 -15.27
C ALA A 12 1.28 -22.50 -14.30
N PRO A 13 1.70 -22.96 -13.11
CA PRO A 13 0.76 -23.34 -12.07
C PRO A 13 -0.05 -22.13 -11.58
N VAL A 14 -1.29 -22.35 -11.16
CA VAL A 14 -2.07 -21.34 -10.43
C VAL A 14 -1.52 -21.32 -9.00
N ALA A 15 -0.88 -20.22 -8.62
CA ALA A 15 -0.25 -20.07 -7.32
C ALA A 15 -1.19 -19.41 -6.29
N GLY A 16 -1.21 -19.95 -5.08
CA GLY A 16 -1.85 -19.34 -3.92
C GLY A 16 -0.95 -18.31 -3.22
N ALA A 17 -1.51 -17.62 -2.21
CA ALA A 17 -0.80 -16.54 -1.51
C ALA A 17 0.53 -17.00 -0.85
N ALA A 18 0.53 -18.17 -0.19
CA ALA A 18 1.74 -18.70 0.45
C ALA A 18 2.85 -19.03 -0.57
N GLU A 19 2.46 -19.59 -1.72
CA GLU A 19 3.40 -19.91 -2.80
C GLU A 19 4.00 -18.64 -3.44
N LEU A 20 3.19 -17.58 -3.57
CA LEU A 20 3.65 -16.28 -4.05
C LEU A 20 4.61 -15.59 -3.06
N LEU A 21 4.35 -15.67 -1.76
CA LEU A 21 5.26 -15.17 -0.73
C LEU A 21 6.61 -15.89 -0.72
N ALA A 22 6.62 -17.19 -1.08
CA ALA A 22 7.83 -18.01 -1.20
C ALA A 22 8.48 -17.96 -2.60
N CYS A 23 7.87 -17.29 -3.58
CA CYS A 23 8.37 -17.26 -4.96
C CYS A 23 9.73 -16.55 -5.04
N ALA A 24 10.77 -17.29 -5.45
CA ALA A 24 12.13 -16.80 -5.58
C ALA A 24 12.22 -15.55 -6.46
N HIS A 25 11.56 -15.55 -7.63
CA HIS A 25 11.54 -14.40 -8.52
C HIS A 25 10.98 -13.13 -7.88
N LEU A 26 9.90 -13.25 -7.07
CA LEU A 26 9.31 -12.10 -6.38
C LEU A 26 10.21 -11.59 -5.23
N ARG A 27 10.88 -12.50 -4.52
CA ARG A 27 11.86 -12.16 -3.47
C ARG A 27 13.08 -11.44 -4.05
N GLU A 28 13.73 -12.03 -5.04
CA GLU A 28 14.95 -11.53 -5.68
C GLU A 28 14.73 -10.15 -6.29
N ARG A 29 13.53 -9.90 -6.83
CA ARG A 29 13.19 -8.62 -7.42
C ARG A 29 12.70 -7.58 -6.40
N GLY A 30 12.76 -7.87 -5.11
CA GLY A 30 12.32 -6.94 -4.05
C GLY A 30 10.83 -6.60 -4.13
N PHE A 31 10.01 -7.51 -4.64
CA PHE A 31 8.57 -7.28 -4.75
C PHE A 31 7.90 -7.22 -3.38
N TRP A 32 8.37 -8.00 -2.41
CA TRP A 32 7.86 -7.99 -1.04
C TRP A 32 8.64 -6.99 -0.18
N ARG A 33 7.93 -6.08 0.49
CA ARG A 33 8.49 -5.06 1.39
C ARG A 33 7.95 -5.23 2.80
N ALA A 34 8.74 -4.88 3.81
CA ALA A 34 8.26 -4.89 5.19
C ALA A 34 7.10 -3.89 5.38
N GLY A 35 5.99 -4.38 5.94
CA GLY A 35 4.85 -3.54 6.31
C GLY A 35 5.12 -2.76 7.59
N ALA A 36 4.59 -1.54 7.70
CA ALA A 36 4.77 -0.69 8.89
C ALA A 36 4.16 -1.30 10.16
N ALA A 37 3.10 -2.10 10.04
CA ALA A 37 2.44 -2.83 11.14
C ALA A 37 2.94 -4.28 11.26
N GLY A 38 4.06 -4.63 10.64
CA GLY A 38 4.56 -6.00 10.51
C GLY A 38 4.08 -6.71 9.25
N GLY A 39 4.61 -7.91 9.01
CA GLY A 39 4.35 -8.70 7.80
C GLY A 39 5.02 -8.15 6.54
N GLU A 40 4.70 -8.77 5.40
CA GLU A 40 5.17 -8.37 4.07
C GLU A 40 3.99 -7.82 3.25
N LEU A 41 4.20 -6.69 2.57
CA LEU A 41 3.27 -6.10 1.62
C LEU A 41 3.88 -6.13 0.22
N PRO A 42 3.07 -6.24 -0.84
CA PRO A 42 3.57 -6.04 -2.18
C PRO A 42 4.04 -4.58 -2.32
N GLY A 43 5.22 -4.41 -2.88
CA GLY A 43 5.73 -3.14 -3.37
C GLY A 43 5.01 -2.74 -4.66
N PHE A 44 5.53 -1.70 -5.30
CA PHE A 44 4.94 -1.20 -6.53
C PHE A 44 5.03 -2.26 -7.64
N PRO A 45 3.98 -2.42 -8.47
CA PRO A 45 3.94 -3.46 -9.50
C PRO A 45 4.86 -3.15 -10.69
N TRP A 46 5.52 -1.99 -10.68
CA TRP A 46 6.41 -1.49 -11.73
C TRP A 46 7.74 -1.04 -11.14
N ARG A 47 8.74 -0.92 -12.02
CA ARG A 47 10.04 -0.32 -11.74
C ARG A 47 10.25 0.84 -12.70
N GLY A 48 10.80 1.94 -12.20
CA GLY A 48 11.07 3.14 -12.99
C GLY A 48 12.27 3.89 -12.46
N SER A 49 12.68 4.95 -13.15
CA SER A 49 13.72 5.86 -12.69
C SER A 49 13.28 6.74 -11.52
N VAL A 50 11.96 6.88 -11.33
CA VAL A 50 11.38 7.59 -10.19
C VAL A 50 11.10 6.57 -9.10
N GLU A 51 11.75 6.74 -7.96
CA GLU A 51 11.46 5.93 -6.79
C GLU A 51 10.07 6.29 -6.23
N PRO A 52 9.17 5.32 -6.11
CA PRO A 52 7.85 5.58 -5.55
C PRO A 52 7.95 5.97 -4.07
N HIS A 53 7.25 7.01 -3.69
CA HIS A 53 7.11 7.36 -2.28
C HIS A 53 6.20 6.35 -1.57
N SER A 54 6.65 5.82 -0.44
CA SER A 54 5.87 4.97 0.43
C SER A 54 6.12 5.40 1.86
N ALA A 55 5.06 5.81 2.55
CA ALA A 55 5.05 6.11 3.97
C ALA A 55 4.05 5.17 4.68
N PRO A 56 4.16 5.00 6.01
CA PRO A 56 3.11 4.36 6.79
C PRO A 56 1.75 5.01 6.52
N ALA A 57 0.68 4.21 6.54
CA ALA A 57 -0.67 4.77 6.50
C ALA A 57 -0.88 5.68 7.72
N PRO A 58 -1.50 6.86 7.54
CA PRO A 58 -1.78 7.74 8.66
C PRO A 58 -2.75 7.09 9.65
N ALA A 59 -2.70 7.52 10.90
CA ALA A 59 -3.74 7.17 11.86
C ALA A 59 -5.09 7.77 11.43
N LEU A 60 -6.18 7.21 11.96
CA LEU A 60 -7.51 7.78 11.76
C LEU A 60 -7.48 9.25 12.19
N GLY A 61 -7.90 10.14 11.28
CA GLY A 61 -8.02 11.58 11.55
C GLY A 61 -6.71 12.35 11.68
N ALA A 62 -5.54 11.72 11.46
CA ALA A 62 -4.24 12.36 11.70
C ALA A 62 -4.04 13.71 10.98
N ASP A 63 -4.67 13.86 9.80
CA ASP A 63 -4.55 15.06 8.97
C ASP A 63 -5.80 15.97 9.02
N ASN A 64 -6.79 15.68 9.87
CA ASN A 64 -8.07 16.42 9.92
C ASN A 64 -7.86 17.92 10.16
N GLU A 65 -7.04 18.28 11.16
CA GLU A 65 -6.78 19.69 11.49
C GLU A 65 -6.07 20.40 10.34
N TRP A 66 -5.03 19.79 9.78
CA TRP A 66 -4.27 20.38 8.68
C TRP A 66 -5.16 20.58 7.45
N VAL A 67 -5.96 19.58 7.07
CA VAL A 67 -6.89 19.73 5.94
C VAL A 67 -7.94 20.79 6.24
N ALA A 68 -8.56 20.77 7.42
CA ALA A 68 -9.62 21.71 7.77
C ALA A 68 -9.09 23.15 7.79
N ARG A 69 -7.94 23.40 8.40
CA ARG A 69 -7.42 24.75 8.61
C ARG A 69 -6.60 25.26 7.43
N GLU A 70 -5.68 24.46 6.91
CA GLU A 70 -4.72 24.89 5.89
C GLU A 70 -5.25 24.72 4.47
N ILE A 71 -6.03 23.66 4.21
CA ILE A 71 -6.54 23.39 2.86
C ILE A 71 -7.93 23.99 2.65
N LEU A 72 -8.82 23.82 3.63
CA LEU A 72 -10.20 24.29 3.55
C LEU A 72 -10.41 25.69 4.14
N GLY A 73 -9.40 26.22 4.86
CA GLY A 73 -9.43 27.59 5.38
C GLY A 73 -10.40 27.80 6.55
N LEU A 74 -10.75 26.75 7.31
CA LEU A 74 -11.56 26.91 8.51
C LEU A 74 -10.73 27.62 9.57
N ASP A 75 -11.30 28.66 10.17
CA ASP A 75 -10.72 29.23 11.37
C ASP A 75 -10.80 28.25 12.55
N GLU A 76 -10.01 28.54 13.57
CA GLU A 76 -9.90 27.68 14.76
C GLU A 76 -11.21 27.53 15.52
N ALA A 77 -12.03 28.59 15.58
CA ALA A 77 -13.31 28.56 16.29
C ALA A 77 -14.28 27.60 15.61
N ARG A 78 -14.36 27.66 14.28
CA ARG A 78 -15.22 26.80 13.48
C ARG A 78 -14.75 25.36 13.47
N TYR A 79 -13.43 25.12 13.41
CA TYR A 79 -12.88 23.77 13.50
C TYR A 79 -13.21 23.14 14.86
N ARG A 80 -13.00 23.85 15.96
CA ARG A 80 -13.35 23.36 17.32
C ARG A 80 -14.83 23.03 17.46
N ALA A 81 -15.72 23.88 16.97
CA ALA A 81 -17.17 23.62 17.00
C ALA A 81 -17.56 22.33 16.25
N LEU A 82 -16.87 22.02 15.15
CA LEU A 82 -17.09 20.78 14.41
C LEU A 82 -16.53 19.55 15.15
N CYS A 83 -15.38 19.69 15.83
CA CYS A 83 -14.86 18.63 16.69
C CYS A 83 -15.81 18.33 17.85
N GLU A 84 -16.34 19.37 18.52
CA GLU A 84 -17.32 19.22 19.60
C GLU A 84 -18.64 18.58 19.12
N ALA A 85 -19.04 18.86 17.88
CA ALA A 85 -20.19 18.23 17.25
C ALA A 85 -19.92 16.79 16.76
N GLY A 86 -18.70 16.27 16.91
CA GLY A 86 -18.30 14.92 16.48
C GLY A 86 -18.12 14.77 14.96
N ALA A 87 -17.94 15.87 14.23
CA ALA A 87 -17.73 15.83 12.77
C ALA A 87 -16.31 15.38 12.40
N PHE A 88 -15.35 15.48 13.33
CA PHE A 88 -13.98 15.00 13.19
C PHE A 88 -13.64 14.05 14.35
N GLY A 89 -12.87 13.02 14.07
CA GLY A 89 -12.35 12.04 15.01
C GLY A 89 -11.07 11.39 14.49
#